data_AF-A0A7D6H2Y4-F1
#
_entry.id   AF-A0A7D6H2Y4-F1
#
_cell.length_a   1.000
_cell.length_b   1.000
_cell.length_c   1.000
_cell.angle_alpha   90.00
_cell.angle_beta   90.00
_cell.angle_gamma   90.00
#
_symmetry.space_group_name_H-M   'P 1'
#
loop_
_entity.id
_entity.type
_entity.pdbx_description
1 polymer ?
#
loop_
_entity_poly.entity_id
_entity_poly.type
_entity_poly.pdbx_seq_one_letter_code
_entity_poly.pdbx_strand_id
1 'polypeptide(L)' 'MEPRVDPTDRRVLERNYDYAQKNVRLLSMWYDCELERMLELLAEHDIELSRNDKRQFGTCYRSFRRRSNW' A
#
# COMPACT_ATOMS: atom_id res chain seq x y z
N MET A 1 -28.12 6.07 -3.37
CA MET A 1 -26.74 6.40 -3.80
C MET A 1 -25.84 5.40 -3.13
N GLU A 2 -25.17 4.53 -3.88
CA GLU A 2 -24.09 3.73 -3.32
C GLU A 2 -23.00 4.68 -2.80
N PRO A 3 -22.43 4.43 -1.60
CA PRO A 3 -21.29 5.21 -1.14
C PRO A 3 -20.15 5.02 -2.13
N ARG A 4 -19.75 6.10 -2.82
CA ARG A 4 -18.54 6.14 -3.64
C ARG A 4 -17.34 6.18 -2.70
N VAL A 5 -16.87 5.01 -2.31
CA VAL A 5 -15.65 4.85 -1.54
C VAL A 5 -14.48 4.81 -2.52
N ASP A 6 -13.55 5.76 -2.40
CA ASP A 6 -12.31 5.72 -3.17
C ASP A 6 -11.46 4.54 -2.67
N PRO A 7 -11.15 3.54 -3.52
CA PRO A 7 -10.35 2.38 -3.12
C PRO A 7 -8.92 2.76 -2.72
N THR A 8 -8.44 3.93 -3.14
CA THR A 8 -7.11 4.46 -2.79
C THR A 8 -7.11 5.36 -1.56
N ASP A 9 -8.28 5.65 -0.97
CA ASP A 9 -8.33 6.37 0.30
C ASP A 9 -7.49 5.64 1.36
N ARG A 10 -6.70 6.40 2.12
CA ARG A 10 -5.79 5.87 3.15
C ARG A 10 -6.44 4.82 4.04
N ARG A 11 -7.66 5.08 4.54
CA ARG A 11 -8.35 4.18 5.49
C ARG A 11 -8.80 2.89 4.82
N VAL A 12 -9.17 2.97 3.54
CA VAL A 12 -9.57 1.82 2.74
C VAL A 12 -8.35 0.98 2.41
N LEU A 13 -7.27 1.61 1.96
CA LEU A 13 -6.00 0.96 1.63
C LEU A 13 -5.41 0.25 2.85
N GLU A 14 -5.37 0.91 4.01
CA GLU A 14 -4.89 0.32 5.27
C GLU A 14 -5.72 -0.88 5.70
N ARG A 15 -7.05 -0.76 5.65
CA ARG A 15 -7.97 -1.85 6.01
C ARG A 15 -7.86 -3.03 5.05
N ASN A 16 -7.71 -2.76 3.75
CA ASN A 16 -7.53 -3.82 2.76
C ASN A 16 -6.16 -4.48 2.89
N TYR A 17 -5.12 -3.74 3.28
CA TYR A 17 -3.82 -4.31 3.61
C TYR A 17 -3.91 -5.24 4.83
N ASP A 18 -4.66 -4.86 5.86
CA ASP A 18 -4.95 -5.72 7.01
C ASP A 18 -5.73 -6.99 6.58
N TYR A 19 -6.73 -6.86 5.72
CA TYR A 19 -7.47 -8.01 5.17
C TYR A 19 -6.58 -8.92 4.31
N ALA A 20 -5.61 -8.36 3.60
CA ALA A 20 -4.56 -9.10 2.91
C ALA A 20 -3.49 -9.66 3.87
N GLN A 21 -3.76 -9.71 5.18
CA GLN A 21 -2.84 -10.18 6.23
C GLN A 21 -1.49 -9.45 6.22
N LYS A 22 -1.52 -8.17 5.86
CA LYS A 22 -0.34 -7.31 5.65
C LYS A 22 0.69 -7.91 4.68
N ASN A 23 0.19 -8.44 3.56
CA ASN A 23 0.97 -8.94 2.44
C ASN A 23 0.73 -8.07 1.19
N VAL A 24 1.74 -7.30 0.82
CA VAL A 24 1.63 -6.33 -0.28
C VAL A 24 1.45 -6.99 -1.65
N ARG A 25 1.94 -8.21 -1.86
CA ARG A 25 1.73 -8.96 -3.11
C ARG A 25 0.28 -9.39 -3.27
N LEU A 26 -0.32 -9.85 -2.18
CA LEU A 26 -1.75 -10.21 -2.20
C LEU A 26 -2.61 -8.97 -2.40
N LEU A 27 -2.26 -7.87 -1.74
CA LEU A 27 -2.97 -6.60 -1.90
C LEU A 27 -2.87 -6.08 -3.35
N SER A 28 -1.70 -6.14 -3.98
CA SER A 28 -1.51 -5.70 -5.36
C SER A 28 -2.33 -6.53 -6.35
N MET A 29 -2.47 -7.85 -6.11
CA MET A 29 -3.35 -8.71 -6.89
C MET A 29 -4.83 -8.32 -6.73
N TRP A 30 -5.29 -7.99 -5.53
CA TRP A 30 -6.69 -7.57 -5.31
C TRP A 30 -7.05 -6.26 -6.00
N TYR A 31 -6.08 -5.36 -6.08
CA TYR A 31 -6.21 -4.06 -6.74
C TYR A 31 -5.89 -4.10 -8.24
N ASP A 32 -5.55 -5.29 -8.77
CA ASP A 32 -5.13 -5.52 -10.16
C ASP A 32 -4.06 -4.51 -10.62
N CYS A 33 -3.02 -4.34 -9.80
CA CYS A 33 -1.94 -3.40 -10.07
C CYS A 33 -0.56 -4.01 -9.82
N GLU A 34 0.46 -3.39 -10.42
CA GLU A 34 1.85 -3.75 -10.19
C GLU A 34 2.25 -3.61 -8.72
N LEU A 35 3.16 -4.48 -8.27
CA LEU A 35 3.65 -4.48 -6.89
C LEU A 35 4.30 -3.14 -6.51
N GLU A 36 5.07 -2.55 -7.41
CA GLU A 36 5.71 -1.24 -7.20
C GLU A 36 4.67 -0.14 -7.03
N ARG A 37 3.58 -0.17 -7.81
CA ARG A 37 2.49 0.80 -7.70
C ARG A 37 1.77 0.68 -6.36
N MET A 38 1.56 -0.54 -5.85
CA MET A 38 0.98 -0.74 -4.52
C MET A 38 1.92 -0.24 -3.41
N LEU A 39 3.23 -0.48 -3.54
CA LEU A 39 4.22 0.04 -2.59
C LEU A 39 4.27 1.58 -2.59
N GLU A 40 4.15 2.20 -3.76
CA GLU A 40 4.06 3.65 -3.90
C GLU A 40 2.80 4.19 -3.22
N LEU A 41 1.62 3.60 -3.46
CA LEU A 41 0.37 3.99 -2.80
C LEU A 41 0.45 3.88 -1.27
N LEU A 42 0.99 2.77 -0.75
CA LEU A 42 1.19 2.61 0.70
C LEU A 42 2.14 3.69 1.25
N ALA A 43 3.17 4.06 0.49
CA ALA A 43 4.14 5.08 0.89
C ALA A 43 3.56 6.51 0.85
N GLU A 44 2.79 6.84 -0.18
CA GLU A 44 2.07 8.11 -0.34
C GLU A 44 1.11 8.36 0.83
N HIS A 45 0.44 7.31 1.31
CA HIS A 45 -0.52 7.38 2.41
C HIS A 45 0.08 7.13 3.80
N ASP A 46 1.41 7.02 3.91
CA ASP A 46 2.15 6.69 5.14
C ASP A 46 1.57 5.47 5.89
N ILE A 47 1.34 4.38 5.16
CA ILE A 47 0.86 3.11 5.72
C ILE A 47 2.06 2.22 6.00
N GLU A 48 2.28 1.93 7.28
CA GLU A 48 3.45 1.19 7.72
C GLU A 48 3.45 -0.27 7.22
N LEU A 49 4.48 -0.63 6.47
CA LEU A 49 4.69 -2.00 6.03
C LEU A 49 4.85 -2.98 7.22
N SER A 50 4.37 -4.21 7.04
CA SER A 50 4.63 -5.30 7.99
C SER A 50 6.13 -5.60 8.11
N ARG A 51 6.54 -6.30 9.18
CA ARG A 51 7.95 -6.71 9.34
C ARG A 51 8.45 -7.53 8.15
N ASN A 52 7.62 -8.41 7.61
CA ASN A 52 7.98 -9.23 6.45
C ASN A 52 8.13 -8.36 5.19
N ASP A 53 7.15 -7.50 4.91
CA ASP A 53 7.19 -6.65 3.72
C ASP A 53 8.30 -5.60 3.83
N LYS A 54 8.62 -5.09 5.03
CA LYS A 54 9.80 -4.26 5.26
C LYS A 54 11.10 -4.98 4.92
N ARG A 55 11.22 -6.27 5.27
CA ARG A 55 12.41 -7.06 4.97
C ARG A 55 12.61 -7.25 3.47
N GLN A 56 11.53 -7.44 2.72
CA GLN A 56 11.59 -7.69 1.28
C GLN A 56 11.64 -6.38 0.45
N PHE A 57 10.84 -5.38 0.83
CA PHE A 57 10.55 -4.20 0.00
C PHE A 57 10.88 -2.86 0.68
N GLY A 58 11.39 -2.88 1.91
CA GLY A 58 11.58 -1.65 2.70
C GLY A 58 12.50 -0.61 2.05
N THR A 59 13.46 -1.02 1.21
CA THR A 59 14.30 -0.08 0.46
C THR A 59 13.50 0.66 -0.61
N CYS A 60 12.72 -0.07 -1.42
CA CYS A 60 11.86 0.50 -2.45
C CYS A 60 10.80 1.43 -1.85
N TYR A 61 10.12 0.96 -0.80
CA TYR A 61 9.13 1.75 -0.05
C TYR A 61 9.68 3.07 0.50
N ARG A 62 10.89 3.04 1.09
CA ARG A 62 11.53 4.27 1.60
C ARG A 62 11.88 5.25 0.48
N SER A 63 12.25 4.76 -0.70
CA SER A 63 12.51 5.62 -1.85
C SER A 63 11.24 6.33 -2.31
N PHE A 64 10.11 5.61 -2.41
CA PHE A 64 8.81 6.22 -2.74
C PHE A 64 8.39 7.24 -1.68
N ARG A 65 8.44 6.87 -0.40
CA ARG A 65 8.07 7.77 0.70
C ARG A 65 8.87 9.07 0.72
N ARG A 66 10.16 9.02 0.34
CA ARG A 66 10.99 10.22 0.20
C ARG A 66 10.54 11.10 -0.96
N ARG A 67 10.07 10.52 -2.06
CA ARG A 67 9.58 11.25 -3.24
C ARG A 67 8.24 11.92 -2.96
N SER A 68 7.34 11.27 -2.23
CA SER A 68 6.01 11.80 -1.90
C SER A 68 6.02 12.91 -0.85
N ASN A 69 7.12 13.07 -0.11
CA ASN A 69 7.31 14.10 0.92
C ASN A 69 7.97 15.40 0.38
N TRP A 70 8.11 15.54 -0.94
CA TRP A 70 8.52 16.77 -1.62
C TRP A 70 7.29 17.43 -2.25
#